data_AF-A0A062TYA3-F1
#
_entry.id   AF-A0A062TYA3-F1
#
_cell.length_a   1.000
_cell.length_b   1.000
_cell.length_c   1.000
_cell.angle_alpha   90.00
_cell.angle_beta   90.00
_cell.angle_gamma   90.00
#
_symmetry.space_group_name_H-M   'P 1'
#
loop_
_entity.id
_entity.type
_entity.pdbx_description
1 polymer ?
#
loop_
_entity_poly.entity_id
_entity_poly.type
_entity_poly.pdbx_seq_one_letter_code
_entity_poly.pdbx_strand_id
1 'polypeptide(L)'
;MYRLIYVSTASDTLSAEDLQEIISTAQRNNEARDITGVLLFNGLNFLQILEGPRKEIEQLFMHINMDSRHISVVTVLQEDMKERIFRKWAMAHKVTPQSSAPGQTDLPDMSDILDQELPVHVQRILDNYKQLKGI
;
A
#
# COMPACT_ATOMS: atom_id res chain seq x y z
N MET A 1 9.30 -6.59 -15.04
CA MET A 1 8.50 -5.68 -14.18
C MET A 1 8.71 -6.09 -12.75
N TYR A 2 8.57 -5.20 -11.78
CA TYR A 2 8.96 -5.43 -10.40
C TYR A 2 7.82 -5.07 -9.44
N ARG A 3 7.71 -5.82 -8.35
CA ARG A 3 6.76 -5.58 -7.27
C ARG A 3 7.49 -5.42 -5.95
N LEU A 4 7.10 -4.40 -5.18
CA LEU A 4 7.54 -4.18 -3.82
C LEU A 4 6.33 -4.05 -2.91
N ILE A 5 6.30 -4.82 -1.82
CA ILE A 5 5.32 -4.68 -0.75
C ILE A 5 6.05 -4.30 0.52
N TYR A 6 5.59 -3.24 1.19
CA TYR A 6 6.11 -2.85 2.48
C TYR A 6 4.98 -2.53 3.47
N VAL A 7 5.33 -2.61 4.75
CA VAL A 7 4.50 -2.17 5.87
C VAL A 7 5.25 -1.12 6.66
N SER A 8 4.53 -0.17 7.26
CA SER A 8 5.10 0.87 8.14
C SER A 8 4.04 1.32 9.14
N THR A 9 4.45 1.98 10.21
CA THR A 9 3.54 2.55 11.22
C THR A 9 3.42 4.05 11.00
N ALA A 10 2.21 4.58 10.97
CA ALA A 10 2.00 6.03 10.91
C ALA A 10 2.68 6.73 12.09
N SER A 11 3.19 7.92 11.84
CA SER A 11 3.66 8.82 12.90
C SER A 11 2.47 9.27 13.75
N ASP A 12 2.69 9.49 15.04
CA ASP A 12 1.69 10.04 15.96
C ASP A 12 1.18 11.43 15.54
N THR A 13 1.94 12.13 14.71
CA THR A 13 1.60 13.46 14.18
C THR A 13 0.85 13.41 12.84
N LEU A 14 0.56 12.23 12.29
CA LEU A 14 -0.13 12.10 11.01
C LEU A 14 -1.55 12.64 11.10
N SER A 15 -1.86 13.69 10.32
CA SER A 15 -3.20 14.24 10.20
C SER A 15 -4.02 13.59 9.08
N ALA A 16 -5.32 13.87 9.06
CA ALA A 16 -6.18 13.46 7.95
C ALA A 16 -5.79 14.18 6.65
N GLU A 17 -5.37 15.45 6.73
CA GLU A 17 -4.86 16.22 5.61
C GLU A 17 -3.58 15.60 5.03
N ASP A 18 -2.64 15.19 5.88
CA ASP A 18 -1.41 14.51 5.46
C ASP A 18 -1.72 13.23 4.68
N LEU A 19 -2.70 12.45 5.15
CA LEU A 19 -3.13 11.23 4.49
C LEU A 19 -3.69 11.50 3.09
N GLN A 20 -4.51 12.54 2.94
CA GLN A 20 -5.02 12.97 1.62
C GLN A 20 -3.89 13.46 0.71
N GLU A 21 -2.90 14.16 1.28
CA GLU A 21 -1.72 14.60 0.54
C GLU A 21 -0.87 13.42 0.06
N ILE A 22 -0.64 12.41 0.91
CA ILE A 22 0.05 11.17 0.54
C ILE A 22 -0.65 10.51 -0.65
N ILE A 23 -1.97 10.33 -0.57
CA ILE A 23 -2.76 9.68 -1.61
C ILE A 23 -2.68 10.46 -2.93
N SER A 24 -2.96 11.76 -2.90
CA SER A 24 -2.97 12.60 -4.10
C SER A 24 -1.59 12.74 -4.74
N THR A 25 -0.53 12.80 -3.92
CA THR A 25 0.87 12.83 -4.38
C THR A 25 1.25 11.49 -5.00
N ALA A 26 0.89 10.37 -4.37
CA ALA A 26 1.14 9.03 -4.90
C ALA A 26 0.45 8.83 -6.25
N GLN A 27 -0.83 9.17 -6.37
CA GLN A 27 -1.58 9.04 -7.64
C GLN A 27 -0.89 9.81 -8.77
N ARG A 28 -0.58 11.09 -8.56
CA ARG A 28 0.05 11.97 -9.55
C ARG A 28 1.45 11.50 -9.95
N ASN A 29 2.30 11.21 -8.96
CA ASN A 29 3.69 10.86 -9.21
C ASN A 29 3.84 9.47 -9.81
N ASN A 30 2.99 8.53 -9.39
CA ASN A 30 3.03 7.16 -9.89
C ASN A 30 2.57 7.08 -11.34
N GLU A 31 1.54 7.83 -11.71
CA GLU A 31 1.06 7.90 -13.10
C GLU A 31 2.18 8.33 -14.05
N ALA A 32 2.92 9.39 -13.69
CA ALA A 32 4.03 9.89 -14.49
C ALA A 32 5.21 8.90 -14.62
N ARG A 33 5.30 7.88 -13.76
CA ARG A 33 6.42 6.92 -13.68
C ARG A 33 6.02 5.51 -14.10
N ASP A 34 4.82 5.32 -14.63
CA ASP A 34 4.25 3.99 -14.91
C ASP A 34 4.30 3.06 -13.66
N ILE A 35 3.96 3.63 -12.50
CA ILE A 35 3.81 2.89 -11.25
C ILE A 35 2.31 2.71 -10.98
N THR A 36 1.93 1.50 -10.57
CA THR A 36 0.57 1.17 -10.15
C THR A 36 0.61 0.53 -8.77
N GLY A 37 -0.54 0.40 -8.13
CA GLY A 37 -0.62 -0.35 -6.88
C GLY A 37 -1.76 0.06 -5.96
N VAL A 38 -1.60 -0.29 -4.69
CA VAL A 38 -2.57 0.03 -3.64
C VAL A 38 -1.89 0.48 -2.36
N LEU A 39 -2.48 1.47 -1.70
CA LEU A 39 -2.13 1.94 -0.36
C LEU A 39 -3.29 1.65 0.60
N LEU A 40 -3.03 0.83 1.61
CA LEU A 40 -3.98 0.52 2.67
C LEU A 40 -3.53 1.18 3.96
N PHE A 41 -4.47 1.81 4.66
CA PHE A 41 -4.24 2.38 5.99
C PHE A 41 -5.32 1.91 6.96
N ASN A 42 -4.94 1.29 8.08
CA ASN A 42 -5.89 0.74 9.06
C ASN A 42 -6.08 1.63 10.32
N GLY A 43 -5.65 2.89 10.23
CA GLY A 43 -5.65 3.84 11.34
C GLY A 43 -4.34 3.86 12.13
N LEU A 44 -3.48 2.84 11.98
CA LEU A 44 -2.17 2.78 12.64
C LEU A 44 -1.03 2.43 11.69
N ASN A 45 -1.26 1.46 10.80
CA ASN A 45 -0.23 0.95 9.91
C ASN A 45 -0.61 1.21 8.46
N PHE A 46 0.40 1.44 7.64
CA PHE A 46 0.29 1.43 6.19
C PHE A 46 0.77 0.08 5.65
N LEU A 47 0.07 -0.44 4.65
CA LEU A 47 0.59 -1.44 3.73
C LEU A 47 0.51 -0.86 2.33
N GLN A 48 1.62 -0.85 1.60
CA GLN A 48 1.63 -0.41 0.21
C GLN A 48 2.21 -1.49 -0.69
N ILE A 49 1.53 -1.72 -1.81
CA ILE A 49 2.00 -2.52 -2.93
C ILE A 49 2.34 -1.56 -4.06
N LEU A 50 3.56 -1.64 -4.58
CA LEU A 50 4.06 -0.87 -5.70
C LEU A 50 4.44 -1.81 -6.84
N GLU A 51 3.97 -1.51 -8.04
CA GLU A 51 4.17 -2.30 -9.24
C GLU A 51 4.69 -1.41 -10.39
N GLY A 52 5.75 -1.81 -11.09
CA GLY A 52 6.26 -1.03 -12.21
C GLY A 52 7.69 -1.35 -12.65
N PRO A 53 8.34 -0.44 -13.39
CA PRO A 53 9.76 -0.55 -13.72
C PRO A 53 10.61 -0.58 -12.44
N ARG A 54 11.50 -1.57 -12.32
CA ARG A 54 12.31 -1.78 -11.10
C ARG A 54 13.02 -0.52 -10.60
N LYS A 55 13.67 0.19 -11.52
CA LYS A 55 14.39 1.43 -11.23
C LYS A 55 13.47 2.51 -10.63
N GLU A 56 12.27 2.69 -11.19
CA GLU A 56 11.31 3.68 -10.71
C GLU A 56 10.78 3.32 -9.32
N ILE A 57 10.52 2.03 -9.07
CA ILE A 57 10.08 1.52 -7.77
C ILE A 57 11.16 1.70 -6.71
N GLU A 58 12.40 1.32 -7.00
CA GLU A 58 13.53 1.48 -6.07
C GLU A 58 13.78 2.96 -5.75
N GLN A 59 13.71 3.85 -6.75
CA GLN A 59 13.83 5.29 -6.54
C GLN A 59 12.69 5.87 -5.71
N LEU A 60 11.44 5.51 -6.00
CA LEU A 60 10.29 5.94 -5.21
C LEU A 60 10.42 5.44 -3.77
N PHE A 61 10.81 4.18 -3.58
CA PHE A 61 10.91 3.57 -2.27
C PHE A 61 11.99 4.24 -1.39
N MET A 62 13.08 4.75 -1.97
CA MET A 62 14.05 5.55 -1.19
C MET A 62 13.42 6.81 -0.59
N HIS A 63 12.55 7.50 -1.33
CA HIS A 63 11.85 8.69 -0.82
C HIS A 63 10.83 8.31 0.24
N ILE A 64 10.09 7.22 0.02
CA ILE A 64 9.14 6.68 1.00
C ILE A 64 9.86 6.36 2.31
N ASN A 65 11.00 5.67 2.30
CA ASN A 65 11.74 5.34 3.52
C ASN A 65 12.19 6.56 4.35
N MET A 66 12.25 7.75 3.75
CA MET A 66 12.65 8.99 4.41
C MET A 66 11.47 9.89 4.79
N ASP A 67 10.24 9.49 4.46
CA ASP A 67 9.06 10.28 4.78
C ASP A 67 8.84 10.29 6.30
N SER A 68 8.74 11.47 6.91
CA SER A 68 8.58 11.58 8.38
C SER A 68 7.17 11.24 8.87
N ARG A 69 6.21 11.05 7.96
CA ARG A 69 4.80 10.76 8.29
C ARG A 69 4.58 9.30 8.70
N HIS A 70 5.60 8.45 8.58
CA HIS A 70 5.60 7.08 9.06
C HIS A 70 6.99 6.67 9.58
N ILE A 71 7.02 5.57 10.32
CA ILE A 71 8.22 4.98 10.91
C ILE A 71 8.19 3.47 10.72
N SER A 72 9.30 2.80 11.09
CA SER A 72 9.40 1.33 11.08
C SER A 72 9.03 0.72 9.73
N VAL A 73 9.58 1.28 8.65
CA VAL A 73 9.36 0.77 7.29
C VAL A 73 10.03 -0.59 7.13
N VAL A 74 9.25 -1.61 6.83
CA VAL A 74 9.71 -3.00 6.64
C VAL A 74 9.23 -3.49 5.28
N THR A 75 10.18 -3.87 4.43
CA THR A 75 9.90 -4.57 3.18
C THR A 75 9.44 -6.00 3.48
N VAL A 76 8.24 -6.35 3.02
CA VAL A 76 7.62 -7.67 3.18
C VAL A 76 7.89 -8.57 1.98
N LEU A 77 7.88 -7.99 0.77
CA LEU A 77 8.09 -8.72 -0.47
C LEU A 77 8.80 -7.84 -1.50
N GLN A 78 9.73 -8.46 -2.22
CA GLN A 78 10.37 -7.91 -3.41
C GLN A 78 10.48 -9.03 -4.44
N GLU A 79 9.88 -8.86 -5.60
CA GLU A 79 9.87 -9.89 -6.63
C GLU A 79 9.81 -9.32 -8.04
N ASP A 80 10.42 -10.04 -8.97
CA ASP A 80 10.12 -9.85 -10.39
C ASP A 80 8.74 -10.46 -10.69
N MET A 81 7.94 -9.74 -11.47
CA MET A 81 6.60 -10.17 -11.86
C MET A 81 6.39 -10.02 -13.37
N LYS A 82 5.51 -10.87 -13.90
CA LYS A 82 5.12 -10.84 -15.32
C LYS A 82 3.96 -9.88 -15.58
N GLU A 83 3.05 -9.75 -14.61
CA GLU A 83 1.78 -9.05 -14.77
C GLU A 83 1.42 -8.24 -13.52
N ARG A 84 0.91 -7.01 -13.71
CA ARG A 84 0.43 -6.14 -12.63
C ARG A 84 -0.92 -6.66 -12.13
N ILE A 85 -1.13 -6.59 -10.81
CA ILE A 85 -2.40 -6.88 -10.16
C ILE A 85 -3.35 -5.68 -10.29
N PHE A 86 -2.83 -4.45 -10.19
CA PHE A 86 -3.60 -3.20 -10.09
C PHE A 86 -3.45 -2.33 -11.35
N ARG A 87 -3.64 -2.87 -12.56
CA ARG A 87 -3.26 -2.16 -13.82
C ARG A 87 -3.97 -0.83 -14.00
N LYS A 88 -5.21 -0.72 -13.53
CA LYS A 88 -6.04 0.49 -13.70
C LYS A 88 -5.66 1.66 -12.81
N TRP A 89 -4.88 1.42 -11.74
CA TRP A 89 -4.75 2.38 -10.66
C TRP A 89 -3.30 2.77 -10.43
N ALA A 90 -2.96 4.01 -10.75
CA ALA A 90 -1.66 4.60 -10.39
C ALA A 90 -1.41 4.48 -8.88
N MET A 91 -2.45 4.71 -8.08
CA MET A 91 -2.51 4.30 -6.67
C MET A 91 -3.97 4.21 -6.22
N ALA A 92 -4.49 2.99 -6.10
CA ALA A 92 -5.73 2.75 -5.37
C ALA A 92 -5.47 2.99 -3.87
N HIS A 93 -6.48 3.36 -3.11
CA HIS A 93 -6.32 3.50 -1.67
C HIS A 93 -7.54 3.05 -0.90
N LYS A 94 -7.34 2.59 0.33
CA LYS A 94 -8.41 2.51 1.31
C LYS A 94 -7.93 2.85 2.71
N VAL A 95 -8.78 3.58 3.41
CA VAL A 95 -8.65 3.93 4.81
C VAL A 95 -9.73 3.20 5.59
N THR A 96 -9.33 2.33 6.52
CA THR A 96 -10.23 1.68 7.46
C THR A 96 -10.03 2.30 8.84
N PRO A 97 -11.07 2.90 9.45
CA PRO A 97 -10.96 3.45 10.80
C PRO A 97 -10.63 2.37 11.83
N GLN A 98 -9.89 2.73 12.88
CA GLN A 98 -9.54 1.83 13.98
C GLN A 98 -10.78 1.33 14.77
N SER A 99 -11.91 2.04 14.70
CA SER A 99 -13.09 1.82 15.55
C SER A 99 -14.15 0.86 15.00
N SER A 100 -13.87 0.12 13.92
CA SER A 100 -14.79 -0.96 13.49
C SER A 100 -14.82 -2.05 14.56
N ALA A 101 -16.03 -2.39 15.06
CA ALA A 101 -16.22 -3.38 16.12
C ALA A 101 -15.48 -4.72 15.86
N PRO A 102 -14.97 -5.40 16.91
CA PRO A 102 -14.29 -6.68 16.74
C PRO A 102 -15.22 -7.70 16.07
N GLY A 103 -14.90 -8.08 14.84
CA GLY A 103 -15.68 -9.04 14.04
C GLY A 103 -16.17 -8.54 12.69
N GLN A 104 -16.11 -7.24 12.39
CA GLN A 104 -16.33 -6.69 11.04
C GLN A 104 -14.99 -6.29 10.44
N THR A 105 -14.27 -7.29 9.92
CA THR A 105 -13.12 -7.04 9.05
C THR A 105 -13.67 -6.85 7.65
N ASP A 106 -14.30 -5.70 7.40
CA ASP A 106 -14.60 -5.29 6.03
C ASP A 106 -13.27 -4.97 5.37
N LEU A 107 -12.65 -6.03 4.84
CA LEU A 107 -11.92 -5.92 3.61
C LEU A 107 -12.67 -4.88 2.75
N PRO A 108 -12.02 -3.84 2.22
CA PRO A 108 -12.50 -3.35 0.93
C PRO A 108 -12.88 -4.54 0.09
N ASP A 109 -14.08 -4.51 -0.46
CA ASP A 109 -14.27 -5.26 -1.68
C ASP A 109 -13.22 -4.72 -2.67
N MET A 110 -12.16 -5.48 -2.85
CA MET A 110 -11.07 -5.13 -3.76
C MET A 110 -11.41 -5.61 -5.17
N SER A 111 -12.55 -6.27 -5.38
CA SER A 111 -12.94 -6.79 -6.69
C SER A 111 -13.01 -5.69 -7.75
N ASP A 112 -13.37 -4.47 -7.35
CA ASP A 112 -13.39 -3.29 -8.23
C ASP A 112 -11.98 -2.82 -8.67
N ILE A 113 -10.94 -3.21 -7.94
CA ILE A 113 -9.56 -2.77 -8.20
C ILE A 113 -8.61 -3.88 -8.64
N LEU A 114 -9.01 -5.14 -8.51
CA LEU A 114 -8.24 -6.31 -8.95
C LEU A 114 -8.55 -6.63 -10.41
N ASP A 115 -7.53 -6.60 -11.26
CA ASP A 115 -7.70 -7.01 -12.67
C ASP A 115 -7.48 -8.51 -12.90
N GLN A 116 -6.96 -9.21 -11.90
CA GLN A 116 -6.65 -10.63 -11.92
C GLN A 116 -6.70 -11.22 -10.50
N GLU A 117 -6.70 -12.55 -10.40
CA GLU A 117 -6.55 -13.23 -9.11
C GLU A 117 -5.22 -12.85 -8.44
N LEU A 118 -5.27 -12.65 -7.13
CA LEU A 118 -4.08 -12.39 -6.34
C LEU A 118 -3.22 -13.64 -6.26
N PRO A 119 -1.90 -13.54 -6.51
CA PRO A 119 -0.98 -14.61 -6.19
C PRO A 119 -1.11 -15.00 -4.72
N VAL A 120 -1.07 -16.30 -4.42
CA VAL A 120 -1.34 -16.85 -3.08
C VAL A 120 -0.49 -16.18 -1.99
N HIS A 121 0.78 -15.90 -2.28
CA HIS A 121 1.67 -15.23 -1.33
C HIS A 121 1.29 -13.76 -1.09
N VAL A 122 0.84 -13.04 -2.11
CA VAL A 122 0.34 -11.66 -1.98
C VAL A 122 -0.97 -11.65 -1.18
N GLN A 123 -1.87 -12.61 -1.44
CA GLN A 123 -3.11 -12.76 -0.67
C GLN A 123 -2.81 -13.00 0.81
N ARG A 124 -1.88 -13.91 1.14
CA ARG A 124 -1.45 -14.16 2.53
C ARG A 124 -0.90 -12.92 3.21
N ILE A 125 -0.14 -12.08 2.50
CA ILE A 125 0.39 -10.83 3.05
C ILE A 125 -0.77 -9.88 3.39
N LEU A 126 -1.75 -9.74 2.49
CA LEU A 126 -2.93 -8.91 2.73
C LEU A 126 -3.78 -9.45 3.89
N ASP A 127 -3.91 -10.76 4.03
CA ASP A 127 -4.64 -11.39 5.13
C ASP A 127 -3.95 -11.17 6.48
N ASN A 128 -2.63 -11.32 6.54
CA ASN A 128 -1.85 -11.05 7.75
C ASN A 128 -1.94 -9.58 8.17
N TYR A 129 -1.89 -8.66 7.21
CA TYR A 129 -2.02 -7.23 7.49
C TYR A 129 -3.36 -6.86 8.15
N LYS A 130 -4.46 -7.54 7.79
CA LYS A 130 -5.78 -7.31 8.43
C LYS A 130 -5.77 -7.68 9.92
N GLN A 131 -4.99 -8.68 10.29
CA GLN A 131 -4.87 -9.14 11.67
C GLN A 131 -3.88 -8.31 12.48
N LEU A 132 -3.10 -7.44 11.82
CA LEU A 132 -2.10 -6.59 12.45
C LEU A 132 -2.79 -5.51 13.30
N LYS A 133 -2.84 -5.75 14.61
CA LYS A 133 -3.27 -4.76 15.60
C LYS A 133 -2.05 -3.99 16.12
N GLY A 134 -2.26 -2.74 16.52
CA GLY A 134 -1.27 -2.01 17.30
C GLY A 134 -0.87 -2.80 18.53
N ILE A 135 0.44 -2.86 18.79
CA ILE A 135 1.03 -3.46 19.98
C ILE A 135 0.59 -2.66 21.21
#